data_AF-A0A249SYU1-F1
#
_entry.id   AF-A0A249SYU1-F1
#
_cell.length_a   1.000
_cell.length_b   1.000
_cell.length_c   1.000
_cell.angle_alpha   90.00
_cell.angle_beta   90.00
_cell.angle_gamma   90.00
#
_symmetry.space_group_name_H-M   'P 1'
#
loop_
_entity.id
_entity.type
_entity.pdbx_description
1 polymer ?
#
loop_
_entity_poly.entity_id
_entity_poly.type
_entity_poly.pdbx_seq_one_letter_code
_entity_poly.pdbx_strand_id
1 'polypeptide(L)'
;MHRMETLFPHDFKESGTTIPPAITPARRKIPLLIIGAAVALLAAGSSYLFRQHDSTPPAIAQERQLSTLNGSKTKAVLPDGTIVWLNGGSHISYKQSWKGEKNREVTLIGEAFFDVAKEPSQPFIIHTNNIEVRVLGTSFNIKAYPEDKTIETSLVSGAVEILIKGEQQQRIVLMPSQKLVIPNKEYINTTATTVAEVGQKKPIPVYQVEPLTVNPVDSLVAETAWRDNYLVFENDGFNEIAAKLERWFGVKIHFENKQLLQYRFTGKFEKETITEILNALQFTTPFHYRVEEQEIFINQ
;
A
#
# COMPACT_ATOMS: atom_id res chain seq x y z
N MET A 1 73.54 -48.61 59.20
CA MET A 1 72.14 -48.89 58.82
C MET A 1 72.07 -50.35 58.38
N HIS A 2 71.97 -51.34 59.29
CA HIS A 2 70.72 -51.97 59.78
C HIS A 2 69.75 -52.37 58.65
N ARG A 3 69.28 -53.62 58.46
CA ARG A 3 69.53 -54.94 59.09
C ARG A 3 68.72 -56.02 58.29
N MET A 4 69.36 -57.17 58.01
CA MET A 4 68.89 -58.60 57.97
C MET A 4 67.67 -59.00 57.10
N GLU A 5 67.76 -60.01 56.21
CA GLU A 5 67.69 -61.48 56.51
C GLU A 5 66.43 -61.82 57.34
N THR A 6 65.55 -62.78 57.06
CA THR A 6 65.56 -64.12 56.45
C THR A 6 64.08 -64.60 56.54
N LEU A 7 63.51 -65.56 55.81
CA LEU A 7 63.54 -67.02 56.02
C LEU A 7 62.34 -67.58 55.21
N PHE A 8 62.57 -68.60 54.38
CA PHE A 8 61.57 -69.54 53.82
C PHE A 8 60.86 -70.32 54.96
N PRO A 9 59.66 -70.95 54.81
CA PRO A 9 59.51 -72.12 53.92
C PRO A 9 58.11 -72.51 53.36
N HIS A 10 58.19 -73.41 52.37
CA HIS A 10 57.37 -74.59 52.07
C HIS A 10 55.84 -74.57 52.17
N ASP A 11 55.25 -75.02 51.05
CA ASP A 11 54.08 -75.89 50.95
C ASP A 11 52.78 -75.41 51.61
N PHE A 12 51.70 -75.29 50.84
CA PHE A 12 50.48 -76.06 51.09
C PHE A 12 49.46 -75.91 49.96
N LYS A 13 48.95 -77.07 49.56
CA LYS A 13 47.93 -77.32 48.53
C LYS A 13 46.53 -76.83 48.93
N GLU A 14 45.78 -76.50 47.88
CA GLU A 14 44.34 -76.70 47.66
C GLU A 14 43.29 -76.13 48.64
N SER A 15 42.44 -75.26 48.09
CA SER A 15 41.02 -75.26 48.41
C SER A 15 40.23 -74.88 47.15
N GLY A 16 39.51 -75.86 46.60
CA GLY A 16 38.68 -75.70 45.42
C GLY A 16 37.51 -74.76 45.68
N THR A 17 37.42 -73.69 44.88
CA THR A 17 36.22 -72.86 44.80
C THR A 17 35.43 -73.30 43.58
N THR A 18 34.31 -74.00 43.80
CA THR A 18 33.37 -74.34 42.73
C THR A 18 32.68 -73.07 42.24
N ILE A 19 32.84 -72.75 40.96
CA ILE A 19 32.13 -71.65 40.29
C ILE A 19 30.69 -72.13 40.04
N PRO A 20 29.63 -71.43 40.50
CA PRO A 20 28.26 -71.78 40.15
C PRO A 20 28.00 -71.54 38.65
N PRO A 21 27.13 -72.34 38.00
CA PRO A 21 26.88 -72.22 36.56
C PRO A 21 26.24 -70.88 36.18
N ALA A 22 26.63 -70.36 35.02
CA ALA A 22 26.10 -69.13 34.44
C ALA A 22 24.58 -69.25 34.17
N ILE A 23 23.80 -68.29 34.66
CA ILE A 23 22.37 -68.17 34.33
C ILE A 23 22.25 -67.59 32.91
N THR A 24 21.93 -68.43 31.93
CA THR A 24 21.53 -67.96 30.59
C THR A 24 20.18 -67.23 30.65
N PRO A 25 20.06 -65.97 30.18
CA PRO A 25 18.77 -65.30 30.14
C PRO A 25 17.87 -65.94 29.07
N ALA A 26 16.65 -66.31 29.45
CA ALA A 26 15.63 -66.81 28.52
C ALA A 26 15.25 -65.71 27.51
N ARG A 27 15.49 -65.95 26.22
CA ARG A 27 15.02 -65.08 25.12
C ARG A 27 13.48 -65.06 25.10
N ARG A 28 12.87 -63.99 25.60
CA ARG A 28 11.43 -63.73 25.39
C ARG A 28 11.19 -63.45 23.91
N LYS A 29 10.54 -64.37 23.21
CA LYS A 29 10.08 -64.17 21.82
C LYS A 29 8.87 -63.23 21.86
N ILE A 30 9.06 -61.98 21.45
CA ILE A 30 7.93 -61.06 21.26
C ILE A 30 7.14 -61.55 20.04
N PRO A 31 5.82 -61.81 20.15
CA PRO A 31 5.04 -62.32 19.03
C PRO A 31 4.99 -61.29 17.89
N LEU A 32 5.19 -61.75 16.65
CA LEU A 32 5.28 -60.91 15.44
C LEU A 32 4.10 -59.93 15.27
N LEU A 33 2.92 -60.27 15.78
CA LEU A 33 1.72 -59.41 15.75
C LEU A 33 1.90 -58.09 16.54
N ILE A 34 2.66 -58.10 17.63
CA ILE A 34 2.96 -56.88 18.42
C ILE A 34 3.92 -55.96 17.64
N ILE A 35 4.85 -56.56 16.89
CA ILE A 35 5.78 -55.82 16.03
C ILE A 35 5.01 -55.17 14.85
N GLY A 36 4.08 -55.89 14.23
CA GLY A 36 3.23 -55.37 13.15
C GLY A 36 2.34 -54.19 13.57
N ALA A 37 1.72 -54.27 14.75
CA ALA A 37 0.90 -53.18 15.29
C ALA A 37 1.72 -51.94 15.64
N ALA A 38 2.94 -52.10 16.17
CA ALA A 38 3.84 -50.99 16.47
C ALA A 38 4.32 -50.27 15.19
N VAL A 39 4.64 -51.01 14.13
CA VAL A 39 5.03 -50.43 12.83
C VAL A 39 3.86 -49.68 12.19
N ALA A 40 2.64 -50.21 12.26
CA ALA A 40 1.45 -49.53 11.76
C ALA A 40 1.16 -48.22 12.51
N LEU A 41 1.32 -48.21 13.84
CA LEU A 41 1.16 -46.99 14.66
C LEU A 41 2.26 -45.96 14.36
N LEU A 42 3.51 -46.39 14.14
CA LEU A 42 4.59 -45.51 13.74
C LEU A 42 4.39 -44.94 12.32
N ALA A 43 3.88 -45.74 11.38
CA ALA A 43 3.57 -45.29 10.03
C ALA A 43 2.38 -44.33 10.01
N ALA A 44 1.31 -44.63 10.77
CA ALA A 44 0.15 -43.75 10.91
C ALA A 44 0.51 -42.45 11.64
N GLY A 45 1.33 -42.53 12.70
CA GLY A 45 1.87 -41.38 13.42
C GLY A 45 2.78 -40.53 12.52
N SER A 46 3.68 -41.15 11.76
CA SER A 46 4.54 -40.45 10.79
C SER A 46 3.72 -39.78 9.68
N SER A 47 2.70 -40.45 9.15
CA SER A 47 1.78 -39.88 8.15
C SER A 47 0.94 -38.73 8.71
N TYR A 48 0.49 -38.84 9.97
CA TYR A 48 -0.22 -37.77 10.67
C TYR A 48 0.69 -36.57 10.93
N LEU A 49 1.93 -36.80 11.36
CA LEU A 49 2.95 -35.76 11.55
C LEU A 49 3.36 -35.11 10.22
N PHE A 50 3.50 -35.88 9.14
CA PHE A 50 3.74 -35.34 7.80
C PHE A 50 2.57 -34.47 7.32
N ARG A 51 1.32 -34.91 7.53
CA ARG A 51 0.13 -34.11 7.21
C ARG A 51 0.00 -32.84 8.06
N GLN A 52 0.47 -32.85 9.31
CA GLN A 52 0.56 -31.63 10.12
C GLN A 52 1.73 -30.73 9.67
N HIS A 53 2.84 -31.30 9.20
CA HIS A 53 4.01 -30.56 8.74
C HIS A 53 3.85 -29.96 7.32
N ASP A 54 2.92 -30.47 6.51
CA ASP A 54 2.52 -29.85 5.23
C ASP A 54 1.65 -28.59 5.39
N SER A 55 1.35 -28.20 6.63
CA SER A 55 0.85 -26.85 6.93
C SER A 55 2.00 -25.85 6.85
N THR A 56 2.56 -25.66 5.65
CA THR A 56 3.37 -24.48 5.39
C THR A 56 2.47 -23.30 5.74
N PRO A 57 2.81 -22.45 6.74
CA PRO A 57 2.06 -21.22 6.96
C PRO A 57 1.97 -20.53 5.60
N PRO A 58 0.80 -20.04 5.16
CA PRO A 58 0.73 -19.34 3.89
C PRO A 58 1.84 -18.32 3.92
N ALA A 59 2.77 -18.43 2.96
CA ALA A 59 3.90 -17.51 2.86
C ALA A 59 3.28 -16.12 2.95
N ILE A 60 3.54 -15.40 4.04
CA ILE A 60 2.96 -14.08 4.25
C ILE A 60 3.40 -13.31 3.01
N ALA A 61 2.46 -13.00 2.11
CA ALA A 61 2.76 -12.30 0.89
C ALA A 61 3.42 -11.00 1.35
N GLN A 62 4.73 -10.88 1.13
CA GLN A 62 5.50 -9.80 1.72
C GLN A 62 5.02 -8.51 1.06
N GLU A 63 4.18 -7.76 1.77
CA GLU A 63 3.68 -6.49 1.31
C GLU A 63 4.82 -5.48 1.28
N ARG A 64 4.88 -4.75 0.18
CA ARG A 64 5.75 -3.60 -0.01
C ARG A 64 4.91 -2.35 0.04
N GLN A 65 5.53 -1.29 0.54
CA GLN A 65 4.92 0.01 0.67
C GLN A 65 5.89 1.08 0.15
N LEU A 66 5.34 2.08 -0.51
CA LEU A 66 6.06 3.26 -0.96
C LEU A 66 5.22 4.49 -0.60
N SER A 67 5.86 5.49 -0.01
CA SER A 67 5.21 6.72 0.39
C SER A 67 6.06 7.92 0.00
N THR A 68 5.41 9.06 -0.17
CA THR A 68 6.04 10.37 -0.34
C THR A 68 5.59 11.29 0.79
N LEU A 69 6.50 12.13 1.27
CA LEU A 69 6.12 13.27 2.12
C LEU A 69 5.62 14.41 1.24
N ASN A 70 4.89 15.36 1.82
CA ASN A 70 4.64 16.63 1.15
C ASN A 70 5.98 17.30 0.78
N GLY A 71 6.02 17.99 -0.36
CA GLY A 71 7.25 18.55 -0.92
C GLY A 71 8.10 17.56 -1.72
N SER A 72 7.66 16.30 -1.85
CA SER A 72 8.41 15.26 -2.58
C SER A 72 7.53 14.47 -3.54
N LYS A 73 8.13 14.03 -4.63
CA LYS A 73 7.53 13.09 -5.60
C LYS A 73 8.51 11.96 -5.82
N THR A 74 8.02 10.79 -6.20
CA THR A 74 8.91 9.67 -6.53
C THR A 74 8.41 8.90 -7.74
N LYS A 75 9.34 8.24 -8.43
CA LYS A 75 9.08 7.33 -9.55
C LYS A 75 9.59 5.95 -9.17
N ALA A 76 8.76 4.93 -9.34
CA ALA A 76 9.10 3.55 -9.05
C ALA A 76 8.67 2.62 -10.19
N VAL A 77 9.30 1.45 -10.25
CA VAL A 77 8.93 0.35 -11.14
C VAL A 77 8.45 -0.80 -10.27
N LEU A 78 7.23 -1.28 -10.52
CA LEU A 78 6.61 -2.39 -9.81
C LEU A 78 7.11 -3.74 -10.35
N PRO A 79 6.86 -4.87 -9.65
CA PRO A 79 7.39 -6.19 -10.03
C PRO A 79 7.00 -6.69 -11.42
N ASP A 80 5.91 -6.18 -11.99
CA ASP A 80 5.39 -6.50 -13.33
C ASP A 80 5.94 -5.56 -14.43
N GLY A 81 6.80 -4.61 -14.08
CA GLY A 81 7.31 -3.57 -14.99
C GLY A 81 6.43 -2.33 -15.11
N THR A 82 5.28 -2.28 -14.43
CA THR A 82 4.45 -1.07 -14.35
C THR A 82 5.23 0.08 -13.72
N ILE A 83 5.18 1.25 -14.34
CA ILE A 83 5.83 2.45 -13.83
C ILE A 83 4.80 3.28 -13.07
N VAL A 84 5.13 3.70 -11.85
CA VAL A 84 4.27 4.55 -11.02
C VAL A 84 5.03 5.79 -10.61
N TRP A 85 4.40 6.94 -10.79
CA TRP A 85 4.80 8.18 -10.16
C TRP A 85 3.84 8.45 -9.01
N LEU A 86 4.37 8.79 -7.83
CA LEU A 86 3.59 9.24 -6.68
C LEU A 86 3.80 10.73 -6.47
N ASN A 87 2.70 11.46 -6.30
CA ASN A 87 2.71 12.88 -5.95
C ASN A 87 2.91 13.08 -4.43
N GLY A 88 3.09 14.31 -3.94
CA GLY A 88 3.33 14.61 -2.53
C GLY A 88 2.24 14.07 -1.58
N GLY A 89 2.65 13.51 -0.45
CA GLY A 89 1.72 12.98 0.56
C GLY A 89 0.95 11.72 0.14
N SER A 90 1.48 10.95 -0.82
CA SER A 90 0.81 9.76 -1.36
C SER A 90 1.43 8.47 -0.81
N HIS A 91 0.65 7.40 -0.85
CA HIS A 91 1.03 6.07 -0.40
C HIS A 91 0.49 5.00 -1.35
N ILE A 92 1.33 4.02 -1.69
CA ILE A 92 0.95 2.82 -2.42
C ILE A 92 1.45 1.57 -1.70
N SER A 93 0.60 0.55 -1.58
CA SER A 93 0.96 -0.78 -1.10
C SER A 93 0.67 -1.86 -2.13
N TYR A 94 1.53 -2.87 -2.20
CA TYR A 94 1.45 -3.94 -3.20
C TYR A 94 2.24 -5.19 -2.78
N LYS A 95 1.93 -6.36 -3.36
CA LYS A 95 2.68 -7.59 -3.12
C LYS A 95 4.05 -7.56 -3.80
N GLN A 96 5.07 -8.15 -3.18
CA GLN A 96 6.40 -8.30 -3.82
C GLN A 96 6.36 -9.11 -5.14
N SER A 97 5.37 -9.97 -5.34
CA SER A 97 5.15 -10.73 -6.57
C SER A 97 3.67 -11.06 -6.73
N TRP A 98 3.20 -11.11 -7.98
CA TRP A 98 1.87 -11.59 -8.37
C TRP A 98 1.92 -12.93 -9.13
N LYS A 99 3.05 -13.64 -9.09
CA LYS A 99 3.18 -14.94 -9.79
C LYS A 99 2.19 -15.95 -9.19
N GLY A 100 1.30 -16.49 -10.04
CA GLY A 100 0.27 -17.45 -9.64
C GLY A 100 -1.03 -16.81 -9.12
N GLU A 101 -1.07 -15.48 -9.00
CA GLU A 101 -2.27 -14.73 -8.64
C GLU A 101 -3.17 -14.50 -9.87
N LYS A 102 -4.46 -14.30 -9.63
CA LYS A 102 -5.39 -13.94 -10.72
C LYS A 102 -5.23 -12.49 -11.19
N ASN A 103 -4.87 -11.59 -10.28
CA ASN A 103 -4.79 -10.16 -10.52
C ASN A 103 -3.49 -9.57 -9.94
N ARG A 104 -3.06 -8.45 -10.51
CA ARG A 104 -2.02 -7.57 -9.97
C ARG A 104 -2.69 -6.47 -9.15
N GLU A 105 -2.75 -6.64 -7.85
CA GLU A 105 -3.50 -5.71 -6.98
C GLU A 105 -2.57 -4.77 -6.20
N VAL A 106 -2.97 -3.49 -6.13
CA VAL A 106 -2.33 -2.44 -5.34
C VAL A 106 -3.37 -1.61 -4.59
N THR A 107 -3.00 -1.02 -3.46
CA THR A 107 -3.83 -0.03 -2.76
C THR A 107 -3.17 1.34 -2.84
N LEU A 108 -3.94 2.38 -3.13
CA LEU A 108 -3.48 3.77 -3.26
C LEU A 108 -4.26 4.69 -2.31
N ILE A 109 -3.52 5.56 -1.62
CA ILE A 109 -4.03 6.75 -0.94
C ILE A 109 -3.24 7.95 -1.48
N GLY A 110 -3.92 9.01 -1.89
CA GLY A 110 -3.30 10.19 -2.49
C GLY A 110 -3.34 10.18 -4.01
N GLU A 111 -2.30 10.68 -4.67
CA GLU A 111 -2.25 10.84 -6.13
C GLU A 111 -1.09 10.11 -6.78
N ALA A 112 -1.41 9.39 -7.84
CA ALA A 112 -0.45 8.62 -8.60
C ALA A 112 -0.79 8.58 -10.09
N PHE A 113 0.25 8.70 -10.91
CA PHE A 113 0.20 8.40 -12.33
C PHE A 113 0.73 6.99 -12.56
N PHE A 114 -0.03 6.17 -13.29
CA PHE A 114 0.32 4.81 -13.63
C PHE A 114 0.56 4.71 -15.13
N ASP A 115 1.65 4.04 -15.51
CA ASP A 115 1.88 3.51 -16.85
C ASP A 115 1.96 1.97 -16.75
N VAL A 116 0.81 1.32 -16.90
CA VAL A 116 0.64 -0.10 -16.56
C VAL A 116 1.15 -0.99 -17.67
N ALA A 117 2.01 -1.94 -17.30
CA ALA A 117 2.51 -2.96 -18.21
C ALA A 117 1.33 -3.78 -18.78
N LYS A 118 1.34 -3.96 -20.11
CA LYS A 118 0.29 -4.70 -20.82
C LYS A 118 0.35 -6.18 -20.44
N GLU A 119 -0.71 -6.66 -19.80
CA GLU A 119 -0.91 -8.08 -19.50
C GLU A 119 -2.42 -8.40 -19.47
N PRO A 120 -2.99 -8.81 -20.62
CA PRO A 120 -4.42 -9.07 -20.74
C PRO A 120 -4.93 -10.24 -19.89
N SER A 121 -4.06 -11.20 -19.56
CA SER A 121 -4.43 -12.41 -18.81
C SER A 121 -4.44 -12.22 -17.30
N GLN A 122 -3.81 -11.14 -16.80
CA GLN A 122 -3.69 -10.81 -15.39
C GLN A 122 -3.98 -9.32 -15.16
N PRO A 123 -5.25 -8.93 -14.94
CA PRO A 123 -5.65 -7.54 -14.77
C PRO A 123 -4.91 -6.83 -13.64
N PHE A 124 -4.66 -5.53 -13.81
CA PHE A 124 -4.13 -4.67 -12.77
C PHE A 124 -5.28 -3.92 -12.08
N ILE A 125 -5.38 -4.05 -10.76
CA ILE A 125 -6.48 -3.54 -9.95
C ILE A 125 -5.93 -2.59 -8.89
N ILE A 126 -6.43 -1.36 -8.90
CA ILE A 126 -6.07 -0.31 -7.95
C ILE A 126 -7.24 -0.11 -7.00
N HIS A 127 -6.99 -0.33 -5.72
CA HIS A 127 -7.93 -0.09 -4.64
C HIS A 127 -7.72 1.29 -4.04
N THR A 128 -8.78 2.08 -3.97
CA THR A 128 -8.86 3.28 -3.11
C THR A 128 -10.01 3.11 -2.12
N ASN A 129 -10.26 4.08 -1.26
CA ASN A 129 -11.37 4.00 -0.31
C ASN A 129 -12.75 3.98 -1.00
N ASN A 130 -12.92 4.71 -2.11
CA ASN A 130 -14.24 4.91 -2.74
C ASN A 130 -14.39 4.21 -4.08
N ILE A 131 -13.28 3.85 -4.75
CA ILE A 131 -13.30 3.22 -6.06
C ILE A 131 -12.33 2.04 -6.15
N GLU A 132 -12.66 1.09 -7.03
CA GLU A 132 -11.72 0.11 -7.58
C GLU A 132 -11.54 0.41 -9.06
N VAL A 133 -10.29 0.42 -9.54
CA VAL A 133 -9.95 0.71 -10.93
C VAL A 133 -9.27 -0.51 -11.54
N ARG A 134 -9.82 -1.05 -12.63
CA ARG A 134 -9.31 -2.22 -13.34
C ARG A 134 -8.84 -1.86 -14.74
N VAL A 135 -7.61 -2.26 -15.06
CA VAL A 135 -6.96 -2.03 -16.35
C VAL A 135 -6.18 -3.26 -16.81
N LEU A 136 -5.87 -3.32 -18.11
CA LEU A 136 -5.04 -4.39 -18.70
C LEU A 136 -3.69 -3.89 -19.21
N GLY A 137 -3.51 -2.58 -19.35
CA GLY A 137 -2.32 -1.94 -19.91
C GLY A 137 -2.69 -0.55 -20.42
N THR A 138 -2.59 0.43 -19.52
CA THR A 138 -3.27 1.72 -19.61
C THR A 138 -2.40 2.76 -18.93
N SER A 139 -2.37 3.99 -19.46
CA SER A 139 -1.70 5.12 -18.82
C SER A 139 -2.74 6.13 -18.34
N PHE A 140 -2.77 6.41 -17.03
CA PHE A 140 -3.82 7.19 -16.38
C PHE A 140 -3.36 7.76 -15.03
N ASN A 141 -4.10 8.75 -14.50
CA ASN A 141 -3.89 9.33 -13.18
C ASN A 141 -5.06 8.97 -12.25
N ILE A 142 -4.78 8.73 -10.98
CA ILE A 142 -5.79 8.71 -9.91
C ILE A 142 -5.38 9.74 -8.86
N LYS A 143 -6.32 10.59 -8.46
CA LYS A 143 -6.20 11.51 -7.32
C LYS A 143 -7.30 11.17 -6.32
N ALA A 144 -6.91 10.58 -5.19
CA ALA A 144 -7.80 10.04 -4.17
C ALA A 144 -7.28 10.34 -2.76
N TYR A 145 -7.08 11.63 -2.45
CA TYR A 145 -6.73 12.08 -1.10
C TYR A 145 -7.97 12.10 -0.20
N PRO A 146 -7.92 11.55 1.03
CA PRO A 146 -9.03 11.56 1.99
C PRO A 146 -9.57 12.96 2.30
N GLU A 147 -8.70 13.97 2.30
CA GLU A 147 -9.00 15.36 2.62
C GLU A 147 -9.50 16.20 1.42
N ASP A 148 -9.47 15.64 0.22
CA ASP A 148 -9.99 16.33 -0.97
C ASP A 148 -11.50 16.11 -1.12
N LYS A 149 -12.21 17.13 -1.60
CA LYS A 149 -13.67 17.08 -1.83
C LYS A 149 -14.09 16.02 -2.85
N THR A 150 -13.20 15.73 -3.80
CA THR A 150 -13.43 14.87 -4.94
C THR A 150 -12.34 13.83 -5.08
N ILE A 151 -12.70 12.70 -5.67
CA ILE A 151 -11.76 11.70 -6.18
C ILE A 151 -11.85 11.74 -7.71
N GLU A 152 -10.70 11.69 -8.36
CA GLU A 152 -10.58 11.86 -9.80
C GLU A 152 -9.80 10.70 -10.42
N THR A 153 -10.24 10.23 -11.59
CA THR A 153 -9.50 9.26 -12.40
C THR A 153 -9.46 9.75 -13.84
N SER A 154 -8.27 9.97 -14.37
CA SER A 154 -8.04 10.67 -15.65
C SER A 154 -7.31 9.75 -16.62
N LEU A 155 -7.95 9.40 -17.74
CA LEU A 155 -7.45 8.41 -18.69
C LEU A 155 -6.71 9.07 -19.86
N VAL A 156 -5.40 8.83 -19.95
CA VAL A 156 -4.57 9.32 -21.07
C VAL A 156 -4.64 8.36 -22.26
N SER A 157 -4.37 7.07 -22.05
CA SER A 157 -4.40 6.06 -23.12
C SER A 157 -4.80 4.68 -22.61
N GLY A 158 -5.39 3.85 -23.48
CA GLY A 158 -5.89 2.52 -23.13
C GLY A 158 -7.38 2.57 -22.75
N ALA A 159 -7.77 1.72 -21.81
CA ALA A 159 -9.13 1.65 -21.28
C ALA A 159 -9.10 1.46 -19.76
N VAL A 160 -10.08 2.03 -19.07
CA VAL A 160 -10.24 1.92 -17.61
C VAL A 160 -11.67 1.51 -17.29
N GLU A 161 -11.84 0.43 -16.55
CA GLU A 161 -13.09 0.12 -15.86
C GLU A 161 -12.98 0.61 -14.41
N ILE A 162 -13.94 1.41 -13.96
CA ILE A 162 -14.03 1.95 -12.60
C ILE A 162 -15.29 1.40 -11.94
N LEU A 163 -15.13 0.83 -10.75
CA LEU A 163 -16.22 0.41 -9.88
C LEU A 163 -16.31 1.38 -8.70
N ILE A 164 -17.42 2.11 -8.59
CA ILE A 164 -17.70 2.95 -7.42
C ILE A 164 -18.20 2.07 -6.27
N LYS A 165 -17.50 2.12 -5.13
CA LYS A 165 -17.83 1.35 -3.91
C LYS A 165 -19.05 1.97 -3.21
N GLY A 166 -20.06 1.16 -2.92
CA GLY A 166 -21.29 1.59 -2.24
C GLY A 166 -22.43 0.59 -2.42
N GLU A 167 -23.63 0.96 -1.92
CA GLU A 167 -24.84 0.12 -1.94
C GLU A 167 -25.30 -0.21 -3.37
N GLN A 168 -25.20 0.75 -4.29
CA GLN A 168 -25.39 0.53 -5.71
C GLN A 168 -24.04 0.60 -6.40
N GLN A 169 -23.35 -0.55 -6.47
CA GLN A 169 -22.13 -0.67 -7.23
C GLN A 169 -22.36 -0.23 -8.69
N GLN A 170 -21.67 0.82 -9.12
CA GLN A 170 -21.76 1.33 -10.47
C GLN A 170 -20.45 1.10 -11.20
N ARG A 171 -20.54 0.53 -12.41
CA ARG A 171 -19.40 0.35 -13.31
C ARG A 171 -19.41 1.44 -14.36
N ILE A 172 -18.25 2.02 -14.58
CA ILE A 172 -18.03 3.10 -15.53
C ILE A 172 -16.81 2.71 -16.36
N VAL A 173 -16.88 2.92 -17.67
CA VAL A 173 -15.73 2.76 -18.55
C VAL A 173 -15.34 4.13 -19.07
N LEU A 174 -14.08 4.51 -18.89
CA LEU A 174 -13.54 5.73 -19.47
C LEU A 174 -12.92 5.44 -20.84
N MET A 175 -13.11 6.39 -21.75
CA MET A 175 -12.39 6.48 -23.02
C MET A 175 -11.19 7.41 -22.87
N PRO A 176 -10.16 7.28 -23.71
CA PRO A 176 -9.04 8.22 -23.74
C PRO A 176 -9.50 9.68 -23.78
N SER A 177 -8.79 10.55 -23.07
CA SER A 177 -9.12 11.97 -22.90
C SER A 177 -10.37 12.25 -22.07
N GLN A 178 -10.82 11.31 -21.24
CA GLN A 178 -11.87 11.52 -20.25
C GLN A 178 -11.33 11.42 -18.82
N LYS A 179 -11.97 12.14 -17.90
CA LYS A 179 -11.84 11.96 -16.45
C LYS A 179 -13.19 11.68 -15.81
N LEU A 180 -13.16 10.86 -14.77
CA LEU A 180 -14.25 10.67 -13.82
C LEU A 180 -13.98 11.56 -12.60
N VAL A 181 -14.99 12.32 -12.16
CA VAL A 181 -14.99 13.10 -10.92
C VAL A 181 -16.10 12.58 -10.02
N ILE A 182 -15.77 12.16 -8.80
CA ILE A 182 -16.76 11.70 -7.82
C ILE A 182 -16.63 12.46 -6.50
N PRO A 183 -17.72 12.69 -5.76
CA PRO A 183 -17.66 13.20 -4.39
C PRO A 183 -16.90 12.24 -3.46
N ASN A 184 -16.00 12.78 -2.65
CA ASN A 184 -15.30 12.00 -1.64
C ASN A 184 -16.15 11.83 -0.38
N LYS A 185 -16.56 10.60 -0.10
CA LYS A 185 -17.35 10.25 1.10
C LYS A 185 -16.59 10.52 2.40
N GLU A 186 -15.26 10.40 2.41
CA GLU A 186 -14.45 10.63 3.62
C GLU A 186 -14.43 12.11 3.98
N TYR A 187 -14.22 12.98 2.99
CA TYR A 187 -14.35 14.42 3.16
C TYR A 187 -15.73 14.82 3.69
N ILE A 188 -16.80 14.27 3.10
CA ILE A 188 -18.19 14.56 3.52
C ILE A 188 -18.41 14.11 4.96
N ASN A 189 -17.94 12.92 5.35
CA ASN A 189 -18.13 12.41 6.71
C ASN A 189 -17.37 13.25 7.76
N THR A 190 -16.13 13.64 7.45
CA THR A 190 -15.31 14.48 8.35
C THR A 190 -15.90 15.88 8.51
N THR A 191 -16.41 16.48 7.44
CA THR A 191 -16.98 17.83 7.49
C THR A 191 -18.43 17.87 7.99
N ALA A 192 -19.24 16.85 7.71
CA ALA A 192 -20.62 16.74 8.23
C ALA A 192 -20.66 16.48 9.74
N THR A 193 -19.63 15.86 10.33
CA THR A 193 -19.53 15.69 11.79
C THR A 193 -19.31 17.03 12.52
N THR A 194 -18.86 18.09 11.82
CA THR A 194 -18.68 19.44 12.40
C THR A 194 -19.89 20.36 12.20
N VAL A 195 -20.92 19.92 11.47
CA VAL A 195 -22.14 20.71 11.22
C VAL A 195 -23.37 19.84 11.49
N ALA A 196 -23.71 19.72 12.77
CA ALA A 196 -25.02 19.21 13.14
C ALA A 196 -26.10 20.17 12.58
N GLU A 197 -27.00 19.60 11.79
CA GLU A 197 -28.28 20.14 11.32
C GLU A 197 -28.26 21.18 10.17
N VAL A 198 -28.84 20.81 9.02
CA VAL A 198 -30.22 21.16 8.58
C VAL A 198 -30.31 20.98 7.06
N GLY A 199 -31.28 20.17 6.60
CA GLY A 199 -31.97 20.43 5.34
C GLY A 199 -31.51 19.67 4.09
N GLN A 200 -32.36 18.72 3.67
CA GLN A 200 -32.48 18.16 2.32
C GLN A 200 -31.21 17.50 1.74
N LYS A 201 -31.11 16.17 1.92
CA LYS A 201 -30.30 15.29 1.07
C LYS A 201 -30.83 15.38 -0.38
N LYS A 202 -30.42 16.40 -1.14
CA LYS A 202 -30.43 16.29 -2.60
C LYS A 202 -29.57 15.07 -2.96
N PRO A 203 -30.01 14.20 -3.89
CA PRO A 203 -29.14 13.15 -4.39
C PRO A 203 -27.88 13.82 -4.92
N ILE A 204 -26.75 13.56 -4.27
CA ILE A 204 -25.45 13.97 -4.77
C ILE A 204 -25.32 13.31 -6.14
N PRO A 205 -25.00 14.02 -7.23
CA PRO A 205 -24.74 13.35 -8.50
C PRO A 205 -23.67 12.29 -8.25
N VAL A 206 -23.99 11.03 -8.60
CA VAL A 206 -23.18 9.88 -8.17
C VAL A 206 -21.75 9.97 -8.72
N TYR A 207 -21.59 10.66 -9.86
CA TYR A 207 -20.32 11.01 -10.49
C TYR A 207 -20.54 11.99 -11.66
N GLN A 208 -19.47 12.56 -12.20
CA GLN A 208 -19.43 13.33 -13.44
C GLN A 208 -18.30 12.81 -14.33
N VAL A 209 -18.53 12.75 -15.65
CA VAL A 209 -17.49 12.44 -16.63
C VAL A 209 -17.23 13.69 -17.47
N GLU A 210 -15.98 14.12 -17.49
CA GLU A 210 -15.54 15.35 -18.14
C GLU A 210 -14.38 15.04 -19.11
N PRO A 211 -14.13 15.87 -20.15
CA PRO A 211 -12.88 15.78 -20.89
C PRO A 211 -11.68 16.14 -19.99
N LEU A 212 -10.50 15.62 -20.33
CA LEU A 212 -9.26 16.12 -19.72
C LEU A 212 -9.05 17.60 -20.04
N THR A 213 -8.52 18.35 -19.09
CA THR A 213 -8.21 19.75 -19.31
C THR A 213 -6.88 19.86 -20.05
N VAL A 214 -6.95 20.18 -21.34
CA VAL A 214 -5.79 20.33 -22.22
C VAL A 214 -5.50 21.81 -22.46
N ASN A 215 -4.29 22.24 -22.17
CA ASN A 215 -3.83 23.57 -22.51
C ASN A 215 -3.68 23.69 -24.04
N PRO A 216 -4.34 24.66 -24.69
CA PRO A 216 -4.36 24.74 -26.15
C PRO A 216 -3.02 25.18 -26.77
N VAL A 217 -2.09 25.73 -25.98
CA VAL A 217 -0.83 26.29 -26.47
C VAL A 217 0.25 25.22 -26.55
N ASP A 218 0.41 24.42 -25.49
CA ASP A 218 1.49 23.44 -25.35
C ASP A 218 0.99 21.99 -25.24
N SER A 219 -0.33 21.78 -25.33
CA SER A 219 -0.98 20.47 -25.18
C SER A 219 -0.74 19.79 -23.83
N LEU A 220 -0.35 20.56 -22.80
CA LEU A 220 -0.19 20.06 -21.44
C LEU A 220 -1.55 19.61 -20.88
N VAL A 221 -1.60 18.41 -20.31
CA VAL A 221 -2.79 17.86 -19.66
C VAL A 221 -2.72 18.18 -18.17
N ALA A 222 -3.63 19.02 -17.68
CA ALA A 222 -3.58 19.55 -16.31
C ALA A 222 -3.55 18.44 -15.24
N GLU A 223 -4.31 17.36 -15.45
CA GLU A 223 -4.41 16.25 -14.49
C GLU A 223 -3.13 15.41 -14.35
N THR A 224 -2.18 15.54 -15.28
CA THR A 224 -0.89 14.81 -15.24
C THR A 224 0.32 15.74 -15.23
N ALA A 225 0.09 17.05 -15.37
CA ALA A 225 1.10 18.11 -15.46
C ALA A 225 2.10 18.11 -14.28
N TRP A 226 1.65 17.68 -13.09
CA TRP A 226 2.49 17.59 -11.90
C TRP A 226 3.68 16.64 -12.08
N ARG A 227 3.58 15.64 -12.94
CA ARG A 227 4.68 14.71 -13.25
C ARG A 227 5.85 15.41 -13.92
N ASP A 228 5.53 16.42 -14.73
CA ASP A 228 6.47 17.21 -15.52
C ASP A 228 6.80 18.54 -14.80
N ASN A 229 6.57 18.59 -13.48
CA ASN A 229 6.80 19.73 -12.58
C ASN A 229 6.01 21.01 -12.90
N TYR A 230 4.87 20.88 -13.57
CA TYR A 230 3.92 21.97 -13.69
C TYR A 230 2.84 21.89 -12.61
N LEU A 231 2.66 22.97 -11.86
CA LEU A 231 1.53 23.17 -10.96
C LEU A 231 0.45 23.96 -11.71
N VAL A 232 -0.70 23.33 -11.91
CA VAL A 232 -1.80 23.88 -12.71
C VAL A 232 -3.05 24.05 -11.86
N PHE A 233 -3.68 25.22 -11.97
CA PHE A 233 -4.98 25.56 -11.39
C PHE A 233 -5.96 25.84 -12.51
N GLU A 234 -7.14 25.20 -12.49
CA GLU A 234 -8.14 25.32 -13.56
C GLU A 234 -9.50 25.64 -12.93
N ASN A 235 -9.71 26.94 -12.64
CA ASN A 235 -10.88 27.41 -11.90
C ASN A 235 -11.01 26.73 -10.52
N ASP A 236 -9.87 26.41 -9.90
CA ASP A 236 -9.79 25.73 -8.60
C ASP A 236 -10.16 26.69 -7.48
N GLY A 237 -10.86 26.20 -6.45
CA GLY A 237 -11.12 27.00 -5.24
C GLY A 237 -9.83 27.20 -4.42
N PHE A 238 -9.73 28.31 -3.68
CA PHE A 238 -8.51 28.62 -2.91
C PHE A 238 -8.20 27.54 -1.86
N ASN A 239 -9.22 26.86 -1.33
CA ASN A 239 -9.04 25.69 -0.48
C ASN A 239 -8.32 24.53 -1.19
N GLU A 240 -8.69 24.24 -2.43
CA GLU A 240 -8.06 23.17 -3.23
C GLU A 240 -6.63 23.57 -3.64
N ILE A 241 -6.43 24.83 -3.99
CA ILE A 241 -5.11 25.39 -4.26
C ILE A 241 -4.21 25.31 -3.04
N ALA A 242 -4.71 25.64 -1.86
CA ALA A 242 -3.95 25.51 -0.62
C ALA A 242 -3.50 24.06 -0.39
N ALA A 243 -4.40 23.08 -0.51
CA ALA A 243 -4.04 21.66 -0.41
C ALA A 243 -2.98 21.26 -1.44
N LYS A 244 -3.09 21.73 -2.70
CA LYS A 244 -2.07 21.52 -3.73
C LYS A 244 -0.72 22.14 -3.33
N LEU A 245 -0.70 23.37 -2.83
CA LEU A 245 0.51 24.07 -2.40
C LEU A 245 1.16 23.40 -1.18
N GLU A 246 0.38 22.97 -0.19
CA GLU A 246 0.88 22.20 0.95
C GLU A 246 1.59 20.93 0.49
N ARG A 247 0.99 20.16 -0.43
CA ARG A 247 1.57 18.94 -0.99
C ARG A 247 2.79 19.22 -1.87
N TRP A 248 2.79 20.34 -2.60
CA TRP A 248 3.86 20.70 -3.52
C TRP A 248 5.10 21.23 -2.82
N PHE A 249 4.92 22.04 -1.77
CA PHE A 249 6.01 22.75 -1.10
C PHE A 249 6.34 22.21 0.29
N GLY A 250 5.54 21.28 0.83
CA GLY A 250 5.79 20.75 2.18
C GLY A 250 5.46 21.74 3.29
N VAL A 251 4.52 22.65 3.05
CA VAL A 251 4.07 23.67 4.00
C VAL A 251 2.69 23.37 4.55
N LYS A 252 2.24 24.17 5.52
CA LYS A 252 0.88 24.23 6.03
C LYS A 252 0.30 25.62 5.85
N ILE A 253 -0.95 25.67 5.38
CA ILE A 253 -1.64 26.92 5.01
C ILE A 253 -2.89 27.07 5.88
N HIS A 254 -2.94 28.14 6.64
CA HIS A 254 -4.05 28.49 7.52
C HIS A 254 -4.81 29.67 6.95
N PHE A 255 -6.14 29.55 6.90
CA PHE A 255 -7.03 30.65 6.55
C PHE A 255 -7.69 31.20 7.79
N GLU A 256 -7.37 32.45 8.15
CA GLU A 256 -8.05 33.16 9.24
C GLU A 256 -9.47 33.56 8.82
N ASN A 257 -9.66 33.92 7.55
CA ASN A 257 -10.97 34.22 6.98
C ASN A 257 -11.44 33.11 6.02
N LYS A 258 -12.46 32.35 6.44
CA LYS A 258 -13.03 31.25 5.64
C LYS A 258 -13.71 31.72 4.34
N GLN A 259 -14.06 33.00 4.20
CA GLN A 259 -14.61 33.54 2.95
C GLN A 259 -13.58 33.49 1.80
N LEU A 260 -12.28 33.46 2.11
CA LEU A 260 -11.24 33.38 1.10
C LEU A 260 -11.25 32.02 0.37
N LEU A 261 -11.73 30.96 1.02
CA LEU A 261 -11.73 29.59 0.51
C LEU A 261 -12.55 29.41 -0.78
N GLN A 262 -13.49 30.32 -1.05
CA GLN A 262 -14.39 30.26 -2.20
C GLN A 262 -13.83 30.94 -3.46
N TYR A 263 -12.79 31.76 -3.33
CA TYR A 263 -12.18 32.40 -4.50
C TYR A 263 -11.60 31.37 -5.42
N ARG A 264 -11.69 31.63 -6.73
CA ARG A 264 -11.26 30.70 -7.77
C ARG A 264 -10.15 31.30 -8.60
N PHE A 265 -9.17 30.47 -8.94
CA PHE A 265 -8.02 30.91 -9.71
C PHE A 265 -7.71 29.94 -10.85
N THR A 266 -7.13 30.50 -11.90
CA THR A 266 -6.57 29.76 -13.03
C THR A 266 -5.14 30.22 -13.24
N GLY A 267 -4.22 29.28 -13.42
CA GLY A 267 -2.80 29.59 -13.59
C GLY A 267 -1.95 28.34 -13.79
N LYS A 268 -0.76 28.54 -14.39
CA LYS A 268 0.25 27.50 -14.59
C LYS A 268 1.59 28.02 -14.08
N PHE A 269 2.24 27.22 -13.24
CA PHE A 269 3.53 27.50 -12.63
C PHE A 269 4.46 26.31 -12.86
N GLU A 270 5.75 26.55 -13.05
CA GLU A 270 6.76 25.51 -13.28
C GLU A 270 7.90 25.59 -12.26
N LYS A 271 8.41 26.80 -12.01
CA LYS A 271 9.63 27.02 -11.21
C LYS A 271 9.43 28.04 -10.09
N GLU A 272 8.27 28.67 -10.06
CA GLU A 272 7.92 29.70 -9.10
C GLU A 272 7.91 29.12 -7.68
N THR A 273 8.49 29.88 -6.76
CA THR A 273 8.41 29.64 -5.33
C THR A 273 6.98 29.86 -4.84
N ILE A 274 6.64 29.30 -3.68
CA ILE A 274 5.32 29.52 -3.08
C ILE A 274 5.00 31.00 -2.88
N THR A 275 5.99 31.82 -2.53
CA THR A 275 5.86 33.28 -2.37
C THR A 275 5.52 33.96 -3.69
N GLU A 276 6.19 33.58 -4.79
CA GLU A 276 5.89 34.11 -6.12
C GLU A 276 4.49 33.71 -6.59
N ILE A 277 4.06 32.48 -6.30
CA ILE A 277 2.69 32.02 -6.59
C ILE A 277 1.67 32.81 -5.77
N LEU A 278 1.88 32.96 -4.45
CA LEU A 278 0.96 33.74 -3.61
C LEU A 278 0.88 35.21 -4.05
N ASN A 279 2.01 35.81 -4.42
CA ASN A 279 2.04 37.16 -5.00
C ASN A 279 1.26 37.21 -6.32
N ALA A 280 1.36 36.17 -7.16
CA ALA A 280 0.58 36.07 -8.40
C ALA A 280 -0.93 36.03 -8.12
N LEU A 281 -1.37 35.25 -7.12
CA LEU A 281 -2.78 35.16 -6.71
C LEU A 281 -3.29 36.49 -6.12
N GLN A 282 -2.44 37.25 -5.42
CA GLN A 282 -2.80 38.56 -4.86
C GLN A 282 -3.19 39.60 -5.94
N PHE A 283 -2.72 39.46 -7.18
CA PHE A 283 -3.10 40.40 -8.25
C PHE A 283 -4.58 40.34 -8.60
N THR A 284 -5.24 39.19 -8.41
CA THR A 284 -6.66 39.00 -8.79
C THR A 284 -7.58 38.99 -7.59
N THR A 285 -7.07 38.78 -6.38
CA THR A 285 -7.88 38.71 -5.16
C THR A 285 -7.12 39.36 -4.01
N PRO A 286 -7.71 40.36 -3.33
CA PRO A 286 -7.07 41.01 -2.20
C PRO A 286 -7.03 40.06 -1.01
N PHE A 287 -5.83 39.71 -0.58
CA PHE A 287 -5.54 39.04 0.68
C PHE A 287 -4.13 39.41 1.12
N HIS A 288 -3.83 39.27 2.41
CA HIS A 288 -2.50 39.37 2.96
C HIS A 288 -2.04 38.00 3.45
N TYR A 289 -0.72 37.79 3.50
CA TYR A 289 -0.16 36.58 4.06
C TYR A 289 1.15 36.86 4.80
N ARG A 290 1.45 35.98 5.76
CA ARG A 290 2.76 35.91 6.43
C ARG A 290 3.26 34.47 6.38
N VAL A 291 4.58 34.33 6.33
CA VAL A 291 5.28 33.03 6.30
C VAL A 291 6.10 32.90 7.57
N GLU A 292 5.90 31.81 8.29
CA GLU A 292 6.63 31.44 9.50
C GLU A 292 7.12 30.00 9.38
N GLU A 293 8.39 29.83 9.04
CA GLU A 293 9.00 28.51 8.78
C GLU A 293 8.23 27.72 7.70
N GLN A 294 7.54 26.65 8.07
CA GLN A 294 6.72 25.80 7.19
C GLN A 294 5.23 26.13 7.29
N GLU A 295 4.86 27.22 7.96
CA GLU A 295 3.49 27.67 8.18
C GLU A 295 3.23 28.96 7.40
N ILE A 296 2.08 29.04 6.73
CA ILE A 296 1.62 30.22 5.98
C ILE A 296 0.25 30.59 6.50
N PHE A 297 0.10 31.84 6.92
CA PHE A 297 -1.17 32.35 7.41
C PHE A 297 -1.72 33.37 6.42
N ILE A 298 -2.92 33.11 5.91
CA ILE A 298 -3.62 33.92 4.93
C ILE A 298 -4.80 34.61 5.60
N ASN A 299 -4.86 35.94 5.46
CA ASN A 299 -5.94 36.78 5.96
C ASN A 299 -6.34 37.84 4.92
N GLN A 300 -7.36 38.64 5.24
CA GLN A 300 -7.91 39.64 4.33
C GLN A 300 -7.20 40.99 4.50
#